data_AF-A0A8D5FWS1-F1
#
_entry.id   AF-A0A8D5FWS1-F1
#
_cell.length_a   1.000
_cell.length_b   1.000
_cell.length_c   1.000
_cell.angle_alpha   90.00
_cell.angle_beta   90.00
_cell.angle_gamma   90.00
#
_symmetry.space_group_name_H-M   'P 1'
#
loop_
_entity.id
_entity.type
_entity.pdbx_description
1 polymer ?
#
loop_
_entity_poly.entity_id
_entity_poly.type
_entity_poly.pdbx_seq_one_letter_code
_entity_poly.pdbx_strand_id
1 'polypeptide(L)'
;MSYLRDAIAVLKQYFASIALEIFPMDEKDYRTLQQAGADSLTVYQEVYNREVYREVHLAGKKRDYEYRLLTPERGAEAGFRAINIGTLFGLGETRSEAFFAAMHARYLQHAFPRVEISLSLPRITGEGGKPENILPDRQLVQTMLAWRLFLPRLGITVSTREAPAFRDKLLHLGATRFSAGSRTDVGGYSEPGSSTVQFEITDNRSVAEVVEMIRQNGYQPVFKDWEPLQ
;
A
#
# COMPACT_ATOMS: atom_id res chain seq x y z
N MET A 1 19.16 3.71 10.20
CA MET A 1 19.28 4.59 9.03
C MET A 1 20.25 4.04 8.00
N SER A 2 21.53 3.84 8.37
CA SER A 2 22.57 3.30 7.47
C SER A 2 22.12 2.01 6.77
N TYR A 3 21.60 1.04 7.53
CA TYR A 3 21.10 -0.22 6.97
C TYR A 3 20.10 -0.04 5.82
N LEU A 4 19.05 0.78 6.01
CA LEU A 4 18.02 1.00 4.99
C LEU A 4 18.60 1.68 3.75
N ARG A 5 19.46 2.69 3.96
CA ARG A 5 20.15 3.39 2.87
C ARG A 5 21.02 2.45 2.05
N ASP A 6 21.81 1.62 2.72
CA ASP A 6 22.76 0.71 2.07
C ASP A 6 22.00 -0.43 1.36
N ALA A 7 20.90 -0.92 1.93
CA ALA A 7 20.01 -1.87 1.27
C ALA A 7 19.39 -1.29 -0.02
N ILE A 8 18.90 -0.04 0.02
CA ILE A 8 18.38 0.65 -1.17
C ILE A 8 19.47 0.79 -2.23
N ALA A 9 20.69 1.15 -1.84
CA ALA A 9 21.81 1.30 -2.77
C ALA A 9 22.16 0.00 -3.51
N VAL A 10 22.05 -1.16 -2.83
CA VAL A 10 22.19 -2.48 -3.46
C VAL A 10 21.02 -2.75 -4.41
N LEU A 11 19.78 -2.58 -3.93
CA LEU A 11 18.57 -2.86 -4.73
C LEU A 11 18.48 -2.01 -6.00
N LYS A 12 18.97 -0.76 -5.97
CA LYS A 12 18.93 0.16 -7.12
C LYS A 12 19.68 -0.39 -8.34
N GLN A 13 20.64 -1.29 -8.14
CA GLN A 13 21.38 -1.92 -9.23
C GLN A 13 20.54 -2.94 -10.01
N TYR A 14 19.46 -3.44 -9.41
CA TYR A 14 18.64 -4.54 -9.96
C TYR A 14 17.22 -4.11 -10.30
N PHE A 15 16.68 -3.09 -9.62
CA PHE A 15 15.30 -2.67 -9.75
C PHE A 15 15.18 -1.24 -10.24
N ALA A 16 14.32 -1.03 -11.25
CA ALA A 16 14.00 0.29 -11.75
C ALA A 16 13.21 1.15 -10.75
N SER A 17 12.56 0.50 -9.78
CA SER A 17 11.72 1.14 -8.76
C SER A 17 11.85 0.47 -7.42
N ILE A 18 11.88 1.28 -6.36
CA ILE A 18 11.96 0.80 -4.98
C ILE A 18 10.92 1.54 -4.16
N ALA A 19 9.90 0.79 -3.73
CA ALA A 19 8.87 1.26 -2.81
C ALA A 19 9.23 0.87 -1.37
N LEU A 20 9.03 1.79 -0.43
CA LEU A 20 9.25 1.56 1.00
C LEU A 20 7.90 1.43 1.71
N GLU A 21 7.75 0.39 2.53
CA GLU A 21 6.68 0.27 3.52
C GLU A 21 7.35 0.14 4.89
N ILE A 22 7.63 1.28 5.51
CA ILE A 22 8.40 1.36 6.76
C ILE A 22 7.68 2.24 7.79
N PHE A 23 8.16 2.21 9.02
CA PHE A 23 7.61 3.01 10.12
C PHE A 23 7.72 4.52 9.84
N PRO A 24 6.88 5.36 10.48
CA PRO A 24 6.97 6.82 10.39
C PRO A 24 8.33 7.38 10.80
N MET A 25 8.86 8.27 9.97
CA MET A 25 10.14 8.96 10.17
C MET A 25 10.00 10.47 9.91
N ASP A 26 11.04 11.23 10.24
CA ASP A 26 11.12 12.65 9.94
C ASP A 26 11.41 12.87 8.45
N GLU A 27 11.06 14.04 7.92
CA GLU A 27 11.25 14.37 6.50
C GLU A 27 12.72 14.24 6.04
N LYS A 28 13.69 14.68 6.85
CA LYS A 28 15.13 14.55 6.57
C LYS A 28 15.59 13.10 6.35
N ASP A 29 14.97 12.18 7.09
CA ASP A 29 15.30 10.76 7.05
C ASP A 29 14.73 10.14 5.77
N TYR A 30 13.48 10.46 5.44
CA TYR A 30 12.86 10.09 4.17
C TYR A 30 13.64 10.67 2.98
N ARG A 31 14.10 11.92 3.06
CA ARG A 31 14.92 12.56 2.02
C ARG A 31 16.22 11.79 1.79
N THR A 32 16.84 11.30 2.86
CA THR A 32 18.06 10.46 2.76
C THR A 32 17.78 9.15 2.01
N LEU A 33 16.66 8.48 2.30
CA LEU A 33 16.28 7.23 1.62
C LEU A 33 15.85 7.45 0.17
N GLN A 34 15.18 8.57 -0.11
CA GLN A 34 14.79 8.99 -1.45
C GLN A 34 16.04 9.22 -2.31
N GLN A 35 17.03 9.97 -1.79
CA GLN A 35 18.30 10.23 -2.47
C GLN A 35 19.11 8.95 -2.69
N ALA A 36 19.01 7.97 -1.79
CA ALA A 36 19.65 6.66 -1.96
C ALA A 36 19.03 5.86 -3.10
N GLY A 37 17.76 6.14 -3.45
CA GLY A 37 17.14 5.54 -4.62
C GLY A 37 15.70 5.11 -4.49
N ALA A 38 15.13 5.14 -3.29
CA ALA A 38 13.72 4.86 -3.09
C ALA A 38 12.85 5.94 -3.74
N ASP A 39 11.68 5.55 -4.23
CA ASP A 39 10.84 6.45 -5.00
C ASP A 39 9.38 6.46 -4.60
N SER A 40 8.91 5.40 -3.94
CA SER A 40 7.55 5.28 -3.49
C SER A 40 7.50 5.02 -1.99
N LEU A 41 6.49 5.56 -1.31
CA LEU A 41 6.28 5.36 0.12
C LEU A 41 4.86 4.85 0.39
N THR A 42 4.74 3.73 1.08
CA THR A 42 3.47 3.18 1.55
C THR A 42 3.36 3.39 3.06
N VAL A 43 2.28 4.06 3.50
CA VAL A 43 1.96 4.25 4.92
C VAL A 43 0.46 4.09 5.12
N TYR A 44 0.06 3.00 5.77
CA TYR A 44 -1.32 2.83 6.20
C TYR A 44 -1.55 3.55 7.51
N GLN A 45 -2.63 4.32 7.61
CA GLN A 45 -3.06 4.87 8.89
C GLN A 45 -3.53 3.74 9.84
N GLU A 46 -3.79 2.55 9.28
CA GLU A 46 -4.45 1.40 9.91
C GLU A 46 -5.91 1.67 10.25
N VAL A 47 -6.19 2.75 10.99
CA VAL A 47 -7.55 3.18 11.35
C VAL A 47 -7.57 4.69 11.61
N TYR A 48 -8.48 5.40 10.98
CA TYR A 48 -8.69 6.84 11.10
C TYR A 48 -9.48 7.21 12.36
N ASN A 49 -10.36 6.34 12.86
CA ASN A 49 -10.97 6.51 14.18
C ASN A 49 -9.90 6.60 15.28
N ARG A 50 -9.84 7.73 16.00
CA ARG A 50 -8.79 8.03 17.00
C ARG A 50 -8.92 7.19 18.27
N GLU A 51 -10.11 6.75 18.61
CA GLU A 51 -10.40 5.89 19.75
C GLU A 51 -9.88 4.48 19.46
N VAL A 52 -10.32 3.89 18.35
CA VAL A 52 -9.85 2.56 17.90
C VAL A 52 -8.34 2.56 17.68
N TYR A 53 -7.79 3.64 17.11
CA TYR A 53 -6.34 3.76 16.93
C TYR A 53 -5.57 3.65 18.26
N ARG A 54 -6.06 4.28 19.32
CA ARG A 54 -5.45 4.24 20.66
C ARG A 54 -5.52 2.84 21.28
N GLU A 55 -6.59 2.10 21.01
CA GLU A 55 -6.78 0.74 21.52
C GLU A 55 -5.84 -0.26 20.86
N VAL A 56 -5.57 -0.12 19.55
CA VAL A 56 -4.74 -1.07 18.80
C VAL A 56 -3.25 -0.69 18.76
N HIS A 57 -2.90 0.58 19.05
CA HIS A 57 -1.51 1.06 19.12
C HIS A 57 -1.09 1.38 20.55
N LEU A 58 -0.79 0.35 21.33
CA LEU A 58 -0.57 0.46 22.77
C LEU A 58 0.72 1.19 23.18
N ALA A 59 1.79 1.08 22.38
CA ALA A 59 3.12 1.56 22.76
C ALA A 59 3.99 2.00 21.57
N GLY A 60 5.08 2.71 21.91
CA GLY A 60 6.08 3.19 20.96
C GLY A 60 5.60 4.36 20.10
N LYS A 61 6.42 4.72 19.10
CA LYS A 61 6.11 5.83 18.17
C LYS A 61 4.81 5.60 17.38
N LYS A 62 4.36 4.35 17.24
CA LYS A 62 3.08 4.03 16.58
C LYS A 62 1.87 4.55 17.35
N ARG A 63 1.96 4.84 18.66
CA ARG A 63 0.84 5.44 19.41
C ARG A 63 0.56 6.89 19.02
N ASP A 64 1.53 7.57 18.42
CA ASP A 64 1.37 8.93 17.95
C ASP A 64 0.55 8.97 16.64
N TYR A 65 -0.76 9.18 16.81
CA TYR A 65 -1.73 9.22 15.73
C TYR A 65 -1.40 10.30 14.69
N GLU A 66 -1.05 11.50 15.16
CA GLU A 66 -0.85 12.67 14.28
C GLU A 66 0.48 12.55 13.54
N TYR A 67 1.52 12.09 14.24
CA TYR A 67 2.78 11.79 13.60
C TYR A 67 2.60 10.75 12.49
N ARG A 68 1.81 9.68 12.72
CA ARG A 68 1.50 8.69 11.66
C ARG A 68 0.67 9.32 10.53
N LEU A 69 -0.39 10.05 10.85
CA LEU A 69 -1.28 10.66 9.87
C LEU A 69 -0.55 11.61 8.92
N LEU A 70 0.42 12.39 9.44
CA LEU A 70 1.21 13.35 8.68
C LEU A 70 2.44 12.71 7.97
N THR A 71 2.67 11.41 8.11
CA THR A 71 3.81 10.73 7.47
C THR A 71 3.78 10.80 5.94
N PRO A 72 2.63 10.61 5.26
CA PRO A 72 2.55 10.76 3.82
C PRO A 72 3.04 12.14 3.35
N GLU A 73 2.63 13.20 4.03
CA GLU A 73 3.07 14.57 3.74
C GLU A 73 4.61 14.71 3.81
N ARG A 74 5.23 14.23 4.89
CA ARG A 74 6.69 14.23 5.02
C ARG A 74 7.39 13.42 3.92
N GLY A 75 6.78 12.33 3.46
CA GLY A 75 7.26 11.58 2.30
C GLY A 75 7.18 12.39 1.01
N ALA A 76 6.08 13.12 0.80
CA ALA A 76 5.90 13.96 -0.39
C ALA A 76 6.94 15.08 -0.42
N GLU A 77 7.13 15.77 0.71
CA GLU A 77 8.12 16.85 0.88
C GLU A 77 9.56 16.36 0.71
N ALA A 78 9.85 15.12 1.14
CA ALA A 78 11.13 14.47 0.92
C ALA A 78 11.44 14.17 -0.56
N GLY A 79 10.43 14.25 -1.45
CA GLY A 79 10.60 14.06 -2.89
C GLY A 79 10.26 12.67 -3.42
N PHE A 80 9.48 11.88 -2.66
CA PHE A 80 8.92 10.63 -3.18
C PHE A 80 7.94 10.93 -4.33
N ARG A 81 8.01 10.13 -5.40
CA ARG A 81 7.18 10.32 -6.60
C ARG A 81 5.78 9.75 -6.46
N ALA A 82 5.64 8.71 -5.64
CA ALA A 82 4.38 8.04 -5.37
C ALA A 82 4.20 7.78 -3.89
N ILE A 83 2.97 7.95 -3.42
CA ILE A 83 2.57 7.70 -2.04
C ILE A 83 1.32 6.86 -2.05
N ASN A 84 1.38 5.74 -1.33
CA ASN A 84 0.26 4.86 -1.13
C ASN A 84 -0.18 4.92 0.33
N ILE A 85 -1.43 5.30 0.56
CA ILE A 85 -2.03 5.29 1.89
C ILE A 85 -3.09 4.20 1.97
N GLY A 86 -3.66 3.98 3.15
CA GLY A 86 -4.66 2.95 3.34
C GLY A 86 -5.17 2.88 4.76
N THR A 87 -6.28 2.17 4.91
CA THR A 87 -6.86 1.78 6.19
C THR A 87 -6.97 0.26 6.21
N LEU A 88 -6.69 -0.35 7.36
CA LEU A 88 -6.81 -1.78 7.56
C LEU A 88 -8.27 -2.12 7.90
N PHE A 89 -9.00 -2.57 6.89
CA PHE A 89 -10.40 -2.95 7.04
C PHE A 89 -10.52 -4.17 7.95
N GLY A 90 -11.32 -4.05 8.99
CA GLY A 90 -11.37 -5.00 10.10
C GLY A 90 -11.27 -4.33 11.46
N LEU A 91 -10.59 -3.17 11.54
CA LEU A 91 -10.43 -2.40 12.77
C LEU A 91 -11.64 -1.49 13.05
N GLY A 92 -11.77 -0.39 12.30
CA GLY A 92 -12.86 0.58 12.46
C GLY A 92 -14.09 0.29 11.60
N GLU A 93 -15.15 1.09 11.78
CA GLU A 93 -16.38 1.00 10.98
C GLU A 93 -16.07 1.27 9.49
N THR A 94 -16.35 0.27 8.66
CA THR A 94 -15.85 0.19 7.28
C THR A 94 -16.14 1.42 6.41
N ARG A 95 -17.33 2.03 6.48
CA ARG A 95 -17.70 3.16 5.63
C ARG A 95 -17.03 4.45 6.08
N SER A 96 -16.98 4.67 7.38
CA SER A 96 -16.30 5.82 8.00
C SER A 96 -14.81 5.78 7.69
N GLU A 97 -14.18 4.62 7.85
CA GLU A 97 -12.77 4.42 7.52
C GLU A 97 -12.49 4.64 6.03
N ALA A 98 -13.35 4.12 5.16
CA ALA A 98 -13.25 4.34 3.73
C ALA A 98 -13.41 5.82 3.33
N PHE A 99 -14.31 6.54 4.00
CA PHE A 99 -14.54 7.97 3.77
C PHE A 99 -13.32 8.79 4.18
N PHE A 100 -12.78 8.59 5.38
CA PHE A 100 -11.61 9.34 5.85
C PHE A 100 -10.36 9.04 5.02
N ALA A 101 -10.17 7.78 4.59
CA ALA A 101 -9.09 7.43 3.67
C ALA A 101 -9.19 8.21 2.34
N ALA A 102 -10.38 8.31 1.75
CA ALA A 102 -10.60 9.09 0.54
C ALA A 102 -10.37 10.59 0.75
N MET A 103 -10.80 11.13 1.89
CA MET A 103 -10.60 12.55 2.21
C MET A 103 -9.12 12.87 2.42
N HIS A 104 -8.35 11.97 3.03
CA HIS A 104 -6.91 12.09 3.16
C HIS A 104 -6.22 12.02 1.79
N ALA A 105 -6.60 11.07 0.93
CA ALA A 105 -6.09 11.00 -0.44
C ALA A 105 -6.38 12.29 -1.24
N ARG A 106 -7.59 12.84 -1.11
CA ARG A 106 -7.98 14.11 -1.76
C ARG A 106 -7.11 15.28 -1.30
N TYR A 107 -6.86 15.37 0.01
CA TYR A 107 -5.97 16.38 0.58
C TYR A 107 -4.57 16.26 -0.04
N LEU A 108 -3.99 15.06 -0.05
CA LEU A 108 -2.65 14.83 -0.59
C LEU A 108 -2.56 15.14 -2.08
N GLN A 109 -3.56 14.77 -2.89
CA GLN A 109 -3.57 15.12 -4.33
C GLN A 109 -3.61 16.63 -4.57
N HIS A 110 -4.29 17.38 -3.70
CA HIS A 110 -4.37 18.83 -3.81
C HIS A 110 -3.08 19.51 -3.33
N ALA A 111 -2.54 19.09 -2.19
CA ALA A 111 -1.32 19.66 -1.61
C ALA A 111 -0.06 19.31 -2.43
N PHE A 112 -0.03 18.11 -3.02
CA PHE A 112 1.13 17.55 -3.72
C PHE A 112 0.76 17.08 -5.13
N PRO A 113 0.40 17.99 -6.06
CA PRO A 113 -0.12 17.64 -7.38
C PRO A 113 0.89 16.93 -8.30
N ARG A 114 2.17 16.88 -7.91
CA ARG A 114 3.24 16.18 -8.63
C ARG A 114 3.49 14.75 -8.11
N VAL A 115 2.80 14.34 -7.05
CA VAL A 115 2.95 13.03 -6.43
C VAL A 115 1.76 12.15 -6.82
N GLU A 116 2.04 10.94 -7.28
CA GLU A 116 1.01 9.94 -7.53
C GLU A 116 0.46 9.43 -6.19
N ILE A 117 -0.81 9.72 -5.91
CA ILE A 117 -1.47 9.26 -4.68
C ILE A 117 -2.29 8.00 -4.99
N SER A 118 -2.08 6.97 -4.17
CA SER A 118 -2.80 5.70 -4.22
C SER A 118 -3.46 5.37 -2.88
N LEU A 119 -4.52 4.56 -2.95
CA LEU A 119 -5.17 3.94 -1.81
C LEU A 119 -5.13 2.41 -1.92
N SER A 120 -4.72 1.75 -0.85
CA SER A 120 -4.90 0.30 -0.65
C SER A 120 -6.18 0.00 0.14
N LEU A 121 -6.78 -1.17 -0.13
CA LEU A 121 -7.92 -1.73 0.61
C LEU A 121 -7.55 -3.02 1.38
N PRO A 122 -6.51 -3.02 2.23
CA PRO A 122 -6.10 -4.23 2.93
C PRO A 122 -7.18 -4.66 3.93
N ARG A 123 -7.61 -5.92 3.88
CA ARG A 123 -8.44 -6.55 4.91
C ARG A 123 -7.57 -7.27 5.94
N ILE A 124 -8.06 -7.37 7.17
CA ILE A 124 -7.51 -8.30 8.16
C ILE A 124 -7.78 -9.73 7.69
N THR A 125 -6.73 -10.53 7.62
CA THR A 125 -6.75 -11.96 7.31
C THR A 125 -6.34 -12.76 8.56
N GLY A 126 -6.52 -14.08 8.59
CA GLY A 126 -6.44 -14.90 9.81
C GLY A 126 -5.21 -14.64 10.71
N GLU A 127 -4.01 -14.57 10.14
CA GLU A 127 -2.78 -14.29 10.90
C GLU A 127 -2.64 -12.84 11.39
N GLY A 128 -3.39 -11.91 10.80
CA GLY A 128 -3.46 -10.50 11.22
C GLY A 128 -4.47 -10.23 12.34
N GLY A 129 -5.12 -11.27 12.86
CA GLY A 129 -6.13 -11.17 13.92
C GLY A 129 -7.56 -11.38 13.43
N LYS A 130 -8.53 -11.22 14.33
CA LYS A 130 -9.96 -11.34 13.99
C LYS A 130 -10.52 -9.96 13.67
N PRO A 131 -11.17 -9.75 12.51
CA PRO A 131 -11.82 -8.48 12.22
C PRO A 131 -13.00 -8.24 13.16
N GLU A 132 -13.07 -7.06 13.76
CA GLU A 132 -14.25 -6.57 14.47
C GLU A 132 -15.30 -6.07 13.48
N ASN A 133 -14.84 -5.42 12.41
CA ASN A 133 -15.66 -4.83 11.37
C ASN A 133 -15.38 -5.49 10.00
N ILE A 134 -16.16 -6.51 9.65
CA ILE A 134 -15.99 -7.24 8.39
C ILE A 134 -16.37 -6.33 7.21
N LEU A 135 -15.48 -6.24 6.21
CA LEU A 135 -15.76 -5.67 4.90
C LEU A 135 -16.03 -6.80 3.88
N PRO A 136 -17.32 -7.09 3.56
CA PRO A 136 -17.65 -8.10 2.55
C PRO A 136 -17.21 -7.66 1.15
N ASP A 137 -16.97 -8.61 0.26
CA ASP A 137 -16.52 -8.36 -1.12
C ASP A 137 -17.37 -7.33 -1.87
N ARG A 138 -18.71 -7.40 -1.71
CA ARG A 138 -19.63 -6.42 -2.30
C ARG A 138 -19.34 -5.00 -1.82
N GLN A 139 -19.09 -4.82 -0.52
CA GLN A 139 -18.78 -3.51 0.04
C GLN A 139 -17.38 -3.05 -0.36
N LEU A 140 -16.39 -3.96 -0.45
CA LEU A 140 -15.07 -3.64 -0.97
C LEU A 140 -15.15 -3.08 -2.39
N VAL A 141 -15.89 -3.76 -3.27
CA VAL A 141 -16.12 -3.31 -4.65
C VAL A 141 -16.83 -1.95 -4.66
N GLN A 142 -17.87 -1.77 -3.85
CA GLN A 142 -18.58 -0.49 -3.75
C GLN A 142 -17.67 0.65 -3.29
N THR A 143 -16.84 0.41 -2.27
CA THR A 143 -15.85 1.37 -1.78
C THR A 143 -14.84 1.73 -2.86
N MET A 144 -14.28 0.72 -3.53
CA MET A 144 -13.31 0.91 -4.62
C MET A 144 -13.89 1.76 -5.75
N LEU A 145 -15.12 1.46 -6.19
CA LEU A 145 -15.81 2.20 -7.23
C LEU A 145 -16.18 3.62 -6.79
N ALA A 146 -16.62 3.80 -5.54
CA ALA A 146 -16.89 5.12 -4.98
C ALA A 146 -15.64 5.99 -4.98
N TRP A 147 -14.48 5.44 -4.59
CA TRP A 147 -13.20 6.13 -4.65
C TRP A 147 -12.79 6.48 -6.09
N ARG A 148 -12.96 5.55 -7.04
CA ARG A 148 -12.69 5.81 -8.47
C ARG A 148 -13.54 6.96 -9.03
N LEU A 149 -14.82 7.02 -8.67
CA LEU A 149 -15.72 8.09 -9.08
C LEU A 149 -15.39 9.42 -8.40
N PHE A 150 -15.02 9.39 -7.12
CA PHE A 150 -14.70 10.58 -6.33
C PHE A 150 -13.35 11.19 -6.70
N LEU A 151 -12.32 10.36 -6.93
CA LEU A 151 -10.95 10.76 -7.25
C LEU A 151 -10.48 10.02 -8.53
N PRO A 152 -10.80 10.53 -9.73
CA PRO A 152 -10.50 9.83 -10.99
C PRO A 152 -9.01 9.50 -11.21
N ARG A 153 -8.10 10.28 -10.63
CA ARG A 153 -6.63 10.10 -10.74
C ARG A 153 -6.03 9.19 -9.66
N LEU A 154 -6.84 8.73 -8.71
CA LEU A 154 -6.36 7.90 -7.61
C LEU A 154 -5.84 6.55 -8.12
N GLY A 155 -4.64 6.15 -7.68
CA GLY A 155 -4.19 4.77 -7.83
C GLY A 155 -4.92 3.85 -6.83
N ILE A 156 -5.32 2.66 -7.25
CA ILE A 156 -5.99 1.69 -6.39
C ILE A 156 -5.16 0.42 -6.36
N THR A 157 -4.64 0.09 -5.18
CA THR A 157 -3.74 -1.05 -4.98
C THR A 157 -4.51 -2.24 -4.38
N VAL A 158 -4.43 -3.39 -5.05
CA VAL A 158 -5.00 -4.66 -4.60
C VAL A 158 -3.88 -5.65 -4.29
N SER A 159 -3.75 -6.03 -3.02
CA SER A 159 -2.69 -6.93 -2.56
C SER A 159 -3.05 -8.41 -2.73
N THR A 160 -2.08 -9.28 -2.48
CA THR A 160 -2.22 -10.75 -2.44
C THR A 160 -2.97 -11.27 -1.20
N ARG A 161 -3.52 -10.39 -0.36
CA ARG A 161 -4.50 -10.74 0.68
C ARG A 161 -5.85 -11.19 0.10
N GLU A 162 -6.07 -10.87 -1.16
CA GLU A 162 -7.30 -11.15 -1.87
C GLU A 162 -7.16 -12.42 -2.72
N ALA A 163 -8.20 -13.24 -2.81
CA ALA A 163 -8.14 -14.48 -3.57
C ALA A 163 -7.97 -14.22 -5.08
N PRO A 164 -7.24 -15.08 -5.83
CA PRO A 164 -7.00 -14.92 -7.26
C PRO A 164 -8.26 -14.58 -8.07
N ALA A 165 -9.31 -15.38 -7.92
CA ALA A 165 -10.56 -15.22 -8.65
C ALA A 165 -11.31 -13.91 -8.34
N PHE A 166 -11.07 -13.32 -7.16
CA PHE A 166 -11.63 -12.01 -6.82
C PHE A 166 -10.79 -10.90 -7.44
N ARG A 167 -9.45 -10.98 -7.30
CA ARG A 167 -8.49 -10.02 -7.89
C ARG A 167 -8.66 -9.88 -9.39
N ASP A 168 -8.82 -10.99 -10.10
CA ASP A 168 -8.98 -11.01 -11.56
C ASP A 168 -10.23 -10.23 -11.99
N LYS A 169 -11.32 -10.28 -11.19
CA LYS A 169 -12.54 -9.50 -11.43
C LYS A 169 -12.36 -8.01 -11.12
N LEU A 170 -11.55 -7.67 -10.11
CA LEU A 170 -11.27 -6.27 -9.74
C LEU A 170 -10.48 -5.51 -10.80
N LEU A 171 -9.73 -6.22 -11.65
CA LEU A 171 -8.98 -5.63 -12.78
C LEU A 171 -9.87 -4.76 -13.66
N HIS A 172 -11.11 -5.18 -13.90
CA HIS A 172 -12.08 -4.45 -14.73
C HIS A 172 -12.79 -3.30 -14.02
N LEU A 173 -12.60 -3.16 -12.71
CA LEU A 173 -13.41 -2.30 -11.85
C LEU A 173 -12.62 -1.12 -11.26
N GLY A 174 -11.44 -0.82 -11.82
CA GLY A 174 -10.68 0.38 -11.49
C GLY A 174 -9.47 0.16 -10.57
N ALA A 175 -9.10 -1.10 -10.28
CA ALA A 175 -7.79 -1.42 -9.73
C ALA A 175 -6.69 -1.01 -10.72
N THR A 176 -5.61 -0.38 -10.23
CA THR A 176 -4.51 0.10 -11.09
C THR A 176 -3.17 -0.53 -10.74
N ARG A 177 -3.03 -1.12 -9.54
CA ARG A 177 -1.80 -1.77 -9.10
C ARG A 177 -2.12 -3.08 -8.38
N PHE A 178 -1.37 -4.11 -8.71
CA PHE A 178 -1.47 -5.43 -8.09
C PHE A 178 -0.11 -5.82 -7.51
N SER A 179 -0.08 -6.30 -6.26
CA SER A 179 1.12 -6.99 -5.76
C SER A 179 1.17 -8.42 -6.33
N ALA A 180 2.36 -8.97 -6.57
CA ALA A 180 2.50 -10.34 -7.07
C ALA A 180 3.76 -10.97 -6.48
N GLY A 181 3.76 -12.31 -6.34
CA GLY A 181 4.87 -13.03 -5.74
C GLY A 181 5.26 -12.53 -4.35
N SER A 182 4.30 -12.02 -3.58
CA SER A 182 4.59 -11.42 -2.27
C SER A 182 5.14 -12.45 -1.28
N ARG A 183 5.99 -12.01 -0.37
CA ARG A 183 6.40 -12.74 0.84
C ARG A 183 6.22 -11.80 2.02
N THR A 184 5.64 -12.33 3.08
CA THR A 184 5.24 -11.58 4.28
C THR A 184 6.03 -11.98 5.52
N ASP A 185 6.96 -12.92 5.36
CA ASP A 185 8.01 -13.31 6.28
C ASP A 185 9.34 -12.63 5.92
N VAL A 186 10.05 -12.12 6.93
CA VAL A 186 11.39 -11.56 6.79
C VAL A 186 12.32 -12.65 6.27
N GLY A 187 12.95 -12.41 5.10
CA GLY A 187 13.82 -13.39 4.45
C GLY A 187 13.10 -14.46 3.64
N GLY A 188 11.77 -14.42 3.53
CA GLY A 188 10.95 -15.48 2.93
C GLY A 188 11.18 -15.79 1.45
N TYR A 189 11.90 -14.92 0.73
CA TYR A 189 12.34 -15.20 -0.63
C TYR A 189 13.56 -16.13 -0.70
N SER A 190 14.38 -16.17 0.36
CA SER A 190 15.61 -16.97 0.45
C SER A 190 15.50 -18.12 1.45
N GLU A 191 14.78 -17.93 2.55
CA GLU A 191 14.59 -18.89 3.64
C GLU A 191 13.12 -18.94 4.08
N PRO A 192 12.27 -19.71 3.37
CA PRO A 192 10.84 -19.80 3.66
C PRO A 192 10.58 -20.30 5.09
N GLY A 193 9.77 -19.57 5.87
CA GLY A 193 9.31 -20.02 7.20
C GLY A 193 10.28 -19.75 8.36
N SER A 194 11.31 -18.93 8.15
CA SER A 194 12.28 -18.53 9.18
C SER A 194 11.77 -17.45 10.14
N SER A 195 10.64 -16.81 9.85
CA SER A 195 10.11 -15.69 10.64
C SER A 195 8.58 -15.61 10.65
N THR A 196 8.06 -14.77 11.55
CA THR A 196 6.63 -14.54 11.72
C THR A 196 6.02 -13.86 10.51
N VAL A 197 4.95 -14.44 9.98
CA VAL A 197 4.22 -13.93 8.83
C VAL A 197 3.39 -12.71 9.24
N GLN A 198 3.45 -11.61 8.48
CA GLN A 198 2.70 -10.38 8.77
C GLN A 198 1.19 -10.52 8.45
N PHE A 199 0.85 -11.29 7.42
CA PHE A 199 -0.51 -11.60 7.02
C PHE A 199 -0.53 -12.80 6.06
N GLU A 200 -1.67 -13.48 6.02
CA GLU A 200 -1.91 -14.63 5.15
C GLU A 200 -1.99 -14.20 3.67
N ILE A 201 -1.21 -14.87 2.83
CA ILE A 201 -1.23 -14.69 1.38
C ILE A 201 -2.26 -15.64 0.78
N THR A 202 -3.32 -15.08 0.21
CA THR A 202 -4.39 -15.85 -0.44
C THR A 202 -4.13 -16.05 -1.93
N ASP A 203 -3.35 -15.15 -2.56
CA ASP A 203 -2.89 -15.30 -3.94
C ASP A 203 -1.38 -15.58 -3.99
N ASN A 204 -1.05 -16.85 -4.22
CA ASN A 204 0.32 -17.35 -4.28
C ASN A 204 0.91 -17.36 -5.70
N ARG A 205 0.21 -16.77 -6.68
CA ARG A 205 0.72 -16.68 -8.05
C ARG A 205 2.02 -15.87 -8.10
N SER A 206 2.95 -16.38 -8.90
CA SER A 206 4.20 -15.70 -9.24
C SER A 206 3.93 -14.41 -10.03
N VAL A 207 4.96 -13.56 -10.12
CA VAL A 207 4.90 -12.35 -10.95
C VAL A 207 4.56 -12.69 -12.41
N ALA A 208 5.13 -13.77 -12.96
CA ALA A 208 4.88 -14.19 -14.33
C ALA A 208 3.41 -14.61 -14.56
N GLU A 209 2.82 -15.34 -13.61
CA GLU A 209 1.42 -15.76 -13.69
C GLU A 209 0.45 -14.57 -13.59
N VAL A 210 0.72 -13.59 -12.71
CA VAL A 210 -0.11 -12.37 -12.62
C VAL A 210 0.01 -11.53 -13.88
N VAL A 211 1.22 -11.40 -14.44
CA VAL A 211 1.45 -10.72 -15.73
C VAL A 211 0.64 -11.37 -16.85
N GLU A 212 0.64 -12.70 -16.91
CA GLU A 212 -0.11 -13.43 -17.93
C GLU A 212 -1.62 -13.29 -17.73
N MET A 213 -2.11 -13.35 -16.49
CA MET A 213 -3.51 -13.07 -16.16
C MET A 213 -3.94 -11.68 -16.66
N ILE A 214 -3.12 -10.65 -16.44
CA ILE A 214 -3.40 -9.27 -16.91
C ILE A 214 -3.52 -9.26 -18.44
N ARG A 215 -2.61 -9.93 -19.16
CA ARG A 215 -2.63 -10.00 -20.64
C ARG A 215 -3.86 -10.73 -21.17
N GLN A 216 -4.22 -11.86 -20.56
CA GLN A 216 -5.38 -12.67 -20.96
C GLN A 216 -6.70 -11.92 -20.80
N ASN A 217 -6.75 -10.96 -19.86
CA ASN A 217 -7.90 -10.07 -19.66
C ASN A 217 -7.86 -8.82 -20.56
N GLY A 218 -6.92 -8.73 -21.51
CA GLY A 218 -6.83 -7.63 -22.47
C GLY A 218 -6.14 -6.37 -21.96
N TYR A 219 -5.38 -6.45 -20.87
CA TYR A 219 -4.64 -5.33 -20.29
C TYR A 219 -3.14 -5.45 -20.54
N GLN A 220 -2.44 -4.31 -20.53
CA GLN A 220 -0.98 -4.27 -20.59
C GLN A 220 -0.40 -4.24 -19.16
N PRO A 221 0.42 -5.23 -18.77
CA PRO A 221 1.16 -5.17 -17.52
C PRO A 221 2.29 -4.14 -17.64
N VAL A 222 2.37 -3.23 -16.66
CA VAL A 222 3.38 -2.16 -16.60
C VAL A 222 4.12 -2.24 -15.28
N PHE A 223 5.45 -2.34 -15.36
CA PHE A 223 6.34 -2.35 -14.19
C PHE A 223 6.96 -0.97 -13.90
N LYS A 224 6.94 -0.09 -14.91
CA LYS A 224 7.53 1.24 -14.90
C LYS A 224 6.81 2.09 -15.94
N ASP A 225 6.28 3.24 -15.52
CA ASP A 225 5.40 4.11 -16.33
C ASP A 225 5.92 5.55 -16.47
N TRP A 226 7.11 5.86 -15.96
CA TRP A 226 7.72 7.20 -16.04
C TRP A 226 8.89 7.32 -17.03
N GLU A 227 9.28 6.25 -17.70
CA GLU A 227 10.20 6.35 -18.83
C GLU A 227 9.42 6.52 -20.15
N PRO A 228 9.81 7.46 -21.01
CA PRO A 228 9.24 7.55 -22.36
C PRO A 228 9.47 6.22 -23.09
N LEU A 229 8.47 5.77 -23.85
CA LEU A 229 8.66 4.67 -24.81
C LEU A 229 9.74 5.14 -25.81
N GLN A 230 10.89 4.45 -25.82
CA GLN A 230 11.92 4.64 -26.84
C GLN A 230 11.49 4.05 -28.17
#